data_AF-A0A960XRF9-F1
#
_entry.id   AF-A0A960XRF9-F1
#
_cell.length_a   1.000
_cell.length_b   1.000
_cell.length_c   1.000
_cell.angle_alpha   90.00
_cell.angle_beta   90.00
_cell.angle_gamma   90.00
#
_symmetry.space_group_name_H-M   'P 1'
#
loop_
_entity.id
_entity.type
_entity.pdbx_description
1 polymer ?
#
loop_
_entity_poly.entity_id
_entity_poly.type
_entity_poly.pdbx_seq_one_letter_code
_entity_poly.pdbx_strand_id
1 'polypeptide(L)'
;MPLKDQIGFTKNGPALASPDEVNRLREFVNLKLAARGFPIVGKESDYPFLDLGRSLIASFQEKTRLLSDYLCPADAAIDAYLHDYLGEEIIN
;
A
#
# COMPACT_ATOMS: atom_id res chain seq x y z
N MET A 1 -11.64 -9.19 22.42
CA MET A 1 -10.20 -8.82 22.40
C MET A 1 -10.09 -7.38 22.93
N PRO A 2 -9.23 -7.08 23.91
CA PRO A 2 -9.23 -5.77 24.56
C PRO A 2 -8.61 -4.67 23.66
N LEU A 3 -9.27 -3.51 23.61
CA LEU A 3 -8.97 -2.33 22.75
C LEU A 3 -7.52 -1.80 22.85
N LYS A 4 -6.83 -2.16 23.93
CA LYS A 4 -5.48 -1.71 24.30
C LYS A 4 -4.42 -2.28 23.36
N ASP A 5 -4.65 -3.51 22.91
CA ASP A 5 -3.75 -4.22 22.01
C ASP A 5 -3.88 -3.72 20.56
N GLN A 6 -4.95 -2.99 20.22
CA GLN A 6 -5.20 -2.49 18.87
C GLN A 6 -4.47 -1.17 18.55
N ILE A 7 -4.03 -0.44 19.57
CA ILE A 7 -3.35 0.86 19.41
C ILE A 7 -1.83 0.79 19.60
N GLY A 8 -1.28 -0.41 19.84
CA GLY A 8 0.17 -0.61 19.96
C GLY A 8 0.81 -0.07 21.24
N PHE A 9 0.02 0.21 22.28
CA PHE A 9 0.52 0.66 23.58
C PHE A 9 0.20 -0.36 24.67
N THR A 10 1.24 -0.97 25.24
CA THR A 10 1.12 -1.82 26.42
C THR A 10 1.46 -1.03 27.69
N LYS A 11 1.09 -1.56 28.86
CA LYS A 11 1.47 -0.95 30.16
C LYS A 11 2.98 -0.79 30.35
N ASN A 12 3.80 -1.52 29.59
CA ASN A 12 5.26 -1.58 29.75
C ASN A 12 6.02 -0.85 28.62
N GLY A 13 5.32 -0.08 27.77
CA GLY A 13 5.91 0.63 26.64
C GLY A 13 5.21 0.32 25.31
N PRO A 14 5.73 0.83 24.17
CA PRO A 14 5.19 0.46 22.87
C PRO A 14 5.20 -1.06 22.73
N ALA A 15 4.14 -1.62 22.14
CA ALA A 15 4.11 -3.02 21.75
C ALA A 15 5.21 -3.22 20.70
N LEU A 16 6.42 -3.55 21.15
CA LEU A 16 7.53 -3.86 20.27
C LEU A 16 7.23 -5.19 19.61
N ALA A 17 6.92 -5.14 18.32
CA ALA A 17 6.79 -6.32 17.48
C ALA A 17 8.06 -7.18 17.61
N SER A 18 7.88 -8.49 17.67
CA SER A 18 9.00 -9.43 17.64
C SER A 18 9.86 -9.19 16.39
N PRO A 19 11.16 -9.53 16.40
CA PRO A 19 12.02 -9.39 15.23
C PRO A 19 11.43 -10.04 13.97
N ASP A 20 10.73 -11.17 14.12
CA ASP A 20 10.06 -11.88 13.04
C ASP A 20 8.85 -11.11 12.49
N GLU A 21 8.05 -10.48 13.36
CA GLU A 21 6.93 -9.63 12.94
C GLU A 21 7.41 -8.37 12.21
N VAL A 22 8.52 -7.78 12.66
CA VAL A 22 9.14 -6.63 11.96
C VAL A 22 9.61 -7.03 10.57
N ASN A 23 10.22 -8.20 10.42
CA ASN A 23 10.65 -8.70 9.10
C ASN A 23 9.46 -8.97 8.17
N ARG A 24 8.38 -9.59 8.69
CA ARG A 24 7.13 -9.77 7.93
C ARG A 24 6.49 -8.46 7.51
N LEU A 25 6.49 -7.46 8.40
CA LEU A 25 5.98 -6.12 8.09
C LEU A 25 6.80 -5.44 6.99
N ARG A 26 8.14 -5.54 7.04
CA ARG A 26 9.02 -5.03 5.99
C ARG A 26 8.77 -5.70 4.65
N GLU A 27 8.62 -7.02 4.64
CA GLU A 27 8.29 -7.78 3.44
C GLU A 27 6.93 -7.35 2.85
N PHE A 28 5.92 -7.15 3.70
CA PHE A 28 4.61 -6.68 3.28
C PHE A 28 4.62 -5.24 2.74
N VAL A 29 5.42 -4.36 3.32
CA VAL A 29 5.62 -2.99 2.81
C VAL A 29 6.27 -3.04 1.43
N ASN A 30 7.36 -3.80 1.28
CA ASN A 30 8.03 -3.97 -0.01
C ASN A 30 7.10 -4.60 -1.06
N LEU A 31 6.20 -5.49 -0.66
CA LEU A 31 5.19 -6.07 -1.56
C LEU A 31 4.25 -5.00 -2.10
N LYS A 32 3.77 -4.09 -1.23
CA LYS A 32 2.90 -2.98 -1.65
C LYS A 32 3.62 -1.98 -2.55
N LEU A 33 4.90 -1.74 -2.31
CA LEU A 33 5.74 -0.89 -3.16
C LEU A 33 5.91 -1.52 -4.54
N ALA A 34 6.35 -2.79 -4.58
CA ALA A 34 6.50 -3.54 -5.81
C ALA A 34 5.18 -3.60 -6.59
N ALA A 35 4.05 -3.89 -5.94
CA ALA A 35 2.73 -3.92 -6.59
C ALA A 35 2.30 -2.60 -7.23
N ARG A 36 2.83 -1.47 -6.75
CA ARG A 36 2.60 -0.12 -7.33
C ARG A 36 3.69 0.29 -8.34
N GLY A 37 4.68 -0.56 -8.60
CA GLY A 37 5.80 -0.27 -9.49
C GLY A 37 6.96 0.50 -8.85
N PHE A 38 6.96 0.66 -7.52
CA PHE A 38 8.06 1.31 -6.79
C PHE A 38 9.19 0.34 -6.45
N PRO A 39 10.44 0.83 -6.32
CA PRO A 39 11.56 -0.01 -5.90
C PRO A 39 11.38 -0.52 -4.47
N ILE A 40 11.82 -1.75 -4.22
CA ILE A 40 11.87 -2.33 -2.88
C ILE A 40 13.08 -1.80 -2.10
N VAL A 41 12.99 -1.81 -0.77
CA VAL A 41 14.09 -1.43 0.13
C VAL A 41 14.74 -2.69 0.68
N GLY A 42 16.05 -2.86 0.45
CA GLY A 42 16.83 -4.02 0.90
C GLY A 42 17.26 -4.94 -0.26
N LYS A 43 17.73 -6.14 0.06
CA LYS A 43 18.02 -7.17 -0.95
C LYS A 43 16.82 -8.08 -1.12
N GLU A 44 16.48 -8.38 -2.35
CA GLU A 44 15.35 -9.26 -2.65
C GLU A 44 15.52 -10.69 -2.14
N SER A 45 16.78 -11.13 -1.99
CA SER A 45 17.15 -12.40 -1.35
C SER A 45 16.63 -12.53 0.08
N ASP A 46 16.37 -11.40 0.74
CA ASP A 46 15.93 -11.35 2.13
C ASP A 46 14.39 -11.47 2.23
N TYR A 47 13.69 -11.52 1.09
CA TYR A 47 12.23 -11.51 0.99
C TYR A 47 11.70 -12.63 0.07
N PRO A 48 11.68 -13.90 0.52
CA PRO A 48 11.23 -15.03 -0.28
C PRO A 48 9.79 -14.91 -0.78
N PHE A 49 8.94 -14.18 -0.05
CA PHE A 49 7.53 -13.98 -0.42
C PHE A 49 7.36 -13.00 -1.58
N LEU A 50 8.28 -12.03 -1.72
CA LEU A 50 8.33 -11.15 -2.89
C LEU A 50 8.77 -11.92 -4.13
N ASP A 51 9.75 -12.81 -3.98
CA ASP A 51 10.23 -13.65 -5.07
C ASP A 51 9.13 -14.58 -5.59
N LEU A 52 8.43 -15.28 -4.69
CA LEU A 52 7.28 -16.12 -5.03
C LEU A 52 6.14 -15.30 -5.65
N GLY A 53 5.93 -14.07 -5.16
CA GLY A 53 4.86 -13.19 -5.58
C GLY A 53 5.10 -12.46 -6.90
N ARG A 54 6.31 -12.50 -7.49
CA ARG A 54 6.66 -11.72 -8.69
C ARG A 54 5.67 -11.83 -9.85
N SER A 55 5.35 -13.06 -10.25
CA SER A 55 4.42 -13.30 -11.36
C SER A 55 3.01 -12.79 -11.06
N LEU A 56 2.58 -12.88 -9.80
CA LEU A 56 1.31 -12.35 -9.34
C LEU A 56 1.32 -10.81 -9.30
N ILE A 57 2.41 -10.21 -8.81
CA ILE A 57 2.62 -8.76 -8.78
C ILE A 57 2.61 -8.18 -10.19
N ALA A 58 3.31 -8.83 -11.14
CA ALA A 58 3.31 -8.42 -12.54
C ALA A 58 1.90 -8.51 -13.16
N SER A 59 1.17 -9.59 -12.90
CA SER A 59 -0.23 -9.71 -13.35
C SER A 59 -1.15 -8.67 -12.70
N PHE A 60 -0.92 -8.34 -11.43
CA PHE A 60 -1.67 -7.32 -10.72
C PHE A 60 -1.40 -5.93 -11.28
N GLN A 61 -0.14 -5.56 -11.50
CA GLN A 61 0.24 -4.28 -12.11
C GLN A 61 -0.42 -4.09 -13.49
N GLU A 62 -0.41 -5.13 -14.33
CA GLU A 62 -1.01 -5.05 -15.66
C GLU A 62 -2.54 -4.90 -15.60
N LYS A 63 -3.19 -5.54 -14.62
CA LYS A 63 -4.62 -5.33 -14.35
C LYS A 63 -4.90 -3.93 -13.78
N THR A 64 -4.06 -3.43 -12.90
CA THR A 64 -4.17 -2.07 -12.35
C THR A 64 -3.97 -1.02 -13.44
N ARG A 65 -3.11 -1.28 -14.43
CA ARG A 65 -2.96 -0.42 -15.61
C ARG A 65 -4.23 -0.34 -16.46
N LEU A 66 -4.99 -1.43 -16.56
CA LEU A 66 -6.30 -1.41 -17.24
C LEU A 66 -7.39 -0.73 -16.40
N LEU A 67 -7.20 -0.64 -15.07
CA LEU A 67 -8.11 0.00 -14.12
C LEU A 67 -7.69 1.42 -13.75
N SER A 68 -6.58 1.95 -14.27
CA SER A 68 -6.07 3.28 -13.91
C SER A 68 -7.06 4.38 -14.24
N ASP A 69 -7.92 4.13 -15.23
CA ASP A 69 -8.93 5.07 -15.70
C ASP A 69 -10.18 5.06 -14.80
N TYR A 70 -10.22 4.18 -13.79
CA TYR A 70 -11.33 4.07 -12.85
C TYR A 70 -10.92 4.56 -11.45
N LEU A 71 -11.31 5.79 -11.13
CA LEU A 71 -11.21 6.33 -9.79
C LEU A 71 -12.09 5.53 -8.82
N CYS A 72 -11.62 5.33 -7.59
CA CYS A 72 -12.49 4.77 -6.56
C CYS A 72 -13.65 5.75 -6.25
N PRO A 73 -14.78 5.29 -5.69
CA PRO A 73 -15.96 6.16 -5.50
C PRO A 73 -15.69 7.43 -4.67
N ALA A 74 -14.75 7.35 -3.72
CA ALA A 74 -14.34 8.51 -2.93
C ALA A 74 -13.54 9.52 -3.79
N ASP A 75 -12.57 9.04 -4.56
CA ASP A 75 -11.77 9.88 -5.44
C ASP A 75 -12.64 10.51 -6.54
N ALA A 76 -13.58 9.75 -7.11
CA ALA A 76 -14.53 10.25 -8.10
C ALA A 76 -15.44 11.36 -7.55
N ALA A 77 -15.87 11.26 -6.28
CA ALA A 77 -16.67 12.30 -5.64
C ALA A 77 -15.88 13.59 -5.40
N ILE A 78 -14.61 13.45 -4.99
CA ILE A 78 -13.70 14.59 -4.82
C ILE A 78 -13.41 15.22 -6.18
N ASP A 79 -13.10 14.42 -7.20
CA ASP A 79 -12.82 14.88 -8.56
C ASP A 79 -14.00 15.63 -9.17
N ALA A 80 -15.21 15.10 -9.01
CA ALA A 80 -16.45 15.77 -9.45
C ALA A 80 -16.68 17.10 -8.73
N TYR A 81 -16.46 17.15 -7.41
CA TYR A 81 -16.56 18.39 -6.65
C TYR A 81 -15.53 19.43 -7.10
N LEU A 82 -14.27 19.02 -7.30
CA LEU A 82 -13.21 19.91 -7.75
C LEU A 82 -13.50 20.47 -9.15
N HIS A 83 -13.96 19.63 -10.08
CA HIS A 83 -14.37 20.06 -11.42
C HIS A 83 -15.53 21.07 -11.39
N ASP A 84 -16.55 20.84 -10.53
CA ASP A 84 -17.67 21.79 -10.35
C ASP A 84 -17.21 23.11 -9.71
N TYR A 85 -16.32 23.03 -8.72
CA TYR A 85 -15.89 24.18 -7.93
C TYR A 85 -14.87 25.09 -8.65
N LEU A 86 -13.92 24.50 -9.39
CA LEU A 86 -12.83 25.22 -10.04
C LEU A 86 -13.08 25.47 -11.54
N GLY A 87 -14.04 24.77 -12.16
CA GLY A 87 -14.34 24.92 -13.59
C GLY A 87 -13.19 24.45 -14.51
N GLU A 88 -13.05 25.06 -15.70
CA GLU A 88 -12.03 24.68 -16.72
C GLU A 88 -10.57 24.97 -16.31
N GLU A 89 -10.32 25.63 -15.17
CA GLU A 89 -8.97 26.00 -14.71
C GLU A 89 -8.09 24.80 -14.29
N ILE A 90 -8.66 23.59 -14.16
CA ILE A 90 -7.92 22.36 -13.82
C ILE A 90 -7.15 21.79 -15.04
N ILE A 91 -7.46 22.24 -16.27
CA ILE A 91 -6.77 21.78 -17.48
C ILE A 91 -5.56 22.69 -17.78
N ASN A 92 -4.46 22.52 -17.05
CA ASN A 92 -3.11 22.92 -17.46
C ASN A 92 -2.02 22.05 -16.84
#